data_AF-A0A7L3HS24-F1
#
_entry.id   AF-A0A7L3HS24-F1
#
_cell.length_a   1.000
_cell.length_b   1.000
_cell.length_c   1.000
_cell.angle_alpha   90.00
_cell.angle_beta   90.00
_cell.angle_gamma   90.00
#
_symmetry.space_group_name_H-M   'P 1'
#
loop_
_entity.id
_entity.type
_entity.pdbx_description
1 polymer ?
#
loop_
_entity_poly.entity_id
_entity_poly.type
_entity_poly.pdbx_seq_one_letter_code
_entity_poly.pdbx_strand_id
1 'polypeptide(L)'
;MLPLASAYATLHLVTNPYQASLDGVRFLGTSGQNISDIFKYSSMDDYLEILEWTLLAGHISPTAPDTLGCYPFYKSDPFILTECPHVYFCGNAPHFQSKLLQGKEGQRVLLVTVPDFSATQTACLVNLCDLTCQPITFSGFGADSEDGDMEVGH
;
A
#
# COMPACT_ATOMS: atom_id res chain seq x y z
N MET A 1 13.96 -17.24 10.07
CA MET A 1 14.38 -16.36 11.19
C MET A 1 15.53 -15.48 10.69
N LEU A 2 15.66 -14.23 11.14
CA LEU A 2 16.66 -13.27 10.68
C LEU A 2 17.79 -13.08 11.72
N PRO A 3 18.75 -14.02 11.84
CA PRO A 3 19.65 -14.10 13.00
C PRO A 3 20.59 -12.91 13.17
N LEU A 4 21.06 -12.31 12.07
CA LEU A 4 21.97 -11.16 12.11
C LEU A 4 21.23 -9.88 12.52
N ALA A 5 20.01 -9.68 12.03
CA ALA A 5 19.23 -8.49 12.29
C ALA A 5 18.55 -8.54 13.68
N SER A 6 18.18 -9.73 14.16
CA SER A 6 17.50 -9.90 15.46
C SER A 6 18.38 -9.60 16.67
N ALA A 7 19.68 -9.41 16.48
CA ALA A 7 20.57 -8.93 17.53
C ALA A 7 20.33 -7.45 17.90
N TYR A 8 19.67 -6.68 17.02
CA TYR A 8 19.43 -5.26 17.21
C TYR A 8 18.01 -4.98 17.69
N ALA A 9 17.88 -4.15 18.73
CA ALA A 9 16.59 -3.75 19.30
C ALA A 9 15.75 -2.87 18.36
N THR A 10 16.35 -2.36 17.27
CA THR A 10 15.67 -1.54 16.25
C THR A 10 14.90 -2.37 15.23
N LEU A 11 15.07 -3.70 15.21
CA LEU A 11 14.28 -4.58 14.37
C LEU A 11 12.93 -4.87 15.04
N HIS A 12 11.85 -4.57 14.33
CA HIS A 12 10.50 -4.93 14.74
C HIS A 12 9.86 -5.82 13.67
N LEU A 13 9.50 -7.04 14.05
CA LEU A 13 8.72 -7.96 13.21
C LEU A 13 7.25 -7.78 13.54
N VAL A 14 6.46 -7.34 12.57
CA VAL A 14 5.06 -6.93 12.77
C VAL A 14 4.10 -7.79 11.96
N THR A 15 2.80 -7.64 12.24
CA THR A 15 1.73 -8.41 11.60
C THR A 15 1.30 -7.82 10.26
N ASN A 16 0.44 -8.53 9.54
CA ASN A 16 -0.34 -8.03 8.41
C ASN A 16 -1.83 -8.32 8.69
N PRO A 17 -2.73 -7.31 8.70
CA PRO A 17 -2.49 -5.87 8.59
C PRO A 17 -1.59 -5.30 9.71
N TYR A 18 -1.03 -4.11 9.48
CA TYR A 18 -0.19 -3.40 10.45
C TYR A 18 -0.72 -1.99 10.74
N GLN A 19 -0.73 -1.62 12.02
CA GLN A 19 -1.10 -0.29 12.48
C GLN A 19 -0.05 0.24 13.46
N ALA A 20 0.33 1.51 13.30
CA ALA A 20 1.27 2.18 14.18
C ALA A 20 1.03 3.70 14.23
N SER A 21 1.50 4.34 15.30
CA SER A 21 1.60 5.80 15.36
C SER A 21 3.05 6.23 15.37
N LEU A 22 3.41 7.13 14.45
CA LEU A 22 4.74 7.68 14.29
C LEU A 22 4.64 9.19 14.35
N ASP A 23 5.26 9.81 15.37
CA ASP A 23 5.20 11.25 15.63
C ASP A 23 3.77 11.85 15.56
N GLY A 24 2.78 11.14 16.11
CA GLY A 24 1.37 11.55 16.12
C GLY A 24 0.59 11.26 14.83
N VAL A 25 1.25 10.79 13.77
CA VAL A 25 0.62 10.34 12.53
C VAL A 25 0.23 8.86 12.66
N ARG A 26 -1.00 8.49 12.31
CA ARG A 26 -1.51 7.11 12.40
C ARG A 26 -1.41 6.46 11.04
N PHE A 27 -0.62 5.40 10.96
CA PHE A 27 -0.46 4.57 9.78
C PHE A 27 -1.26 3.29 9.94
N LEU A 28 -1.96 2.92 8.88
CA LEU A 28 -2.57 1.61 8.71
C LEU A 28 -2.21 1.11 7.31
N GLY A 29 -1.85 -0.16 7.18
CA GLY A 29 -1.65 -0.72 5.85
C GLY A 29 -1.55 -2.24 5.82
N THR A 30 -1.56 -2.74 4.60
CA THR A 30 -1.46 -4.17 4.29
C THR A 30 -0.31 -4.44 3.32
N SER A 31 0.09 -5.70 3.19
CA SER A 31 1.05 -6.12 2.17
C SER A 31 0.44 -6.27 0.75
N GLY A 32 -0.80 -5.79 0.53
CA GLY A 32 -1.43 -5.71 -0.79
C GLY A 32 -2.42 -6.84 -1.13
N GLN A 33 -2.46 -7.94 -0.37
CA GLN A 33 -3.26 -9.11 -0.73
C GLN A 33 -4.76 -8.80 -0.85
N ASN A 34 -5.31 -7.99 0.05
CA ASN A 34 -6.70 -7.55 0.03
C ASN A 34 -7.05 -6.77 -1.24
N ILE A 35 -6.18 -5.85 -1.67
CA ILE A 35 -6.38 -5.03 -2.87
C ILE A 35 -6.29 -5.89 -4.12
N SER A 36 -5.26 -6.75 -4.22
CA SER A 36 -5.12 -7.69 -5.34
C SER A 36 -6.26 -8.70 -5.42
N ASP A 37 -6.84 -9.10 -4.29
CA ASP A 37 -8.00 -10.00 -4.26
C ASP A 37 -9.27 -9.32 -4.79
N ILE A 38 -9.58 -8.10 -4.32
CA ILE A 38 -10.68 -7.30 -4.85
C ILE A 38 -10.50 -7.02 -6.35
N PHE A 39 -9.27 -6.71 -6.79
CA PHE A 39 -8.96 -6.50 -8.21
C PHE A 39 -9.34 -7.70 -9.07
N LYS A 40 -9.10 -8.94 -8.61
CA LYS A 40 -9.42 -10.16 -9.36
C LYS A 40 -10.92 -10.40 -9.51
N TYR A 41 -11.74 -9.90 -8.58
CA TYR A 41 -13.17 -10.22 -8.47
C TYR A 41 -14.09 -9.01 -8.63
N SER A 42 -13.55 -7.85 -9.03
CA SER A 42 -14.30 -6.64 -9.31
C SER A 42 -14.01 -6.14 -10.72
N SER A 43 -14.74 -5.11 -11.14
CA SER A 43 -14.49 -4.37 -12.39
C SER A 43 -13.65 -3.11 -12.16
N MET A 44 -12.97 -2.99 -11.02
CA MET A 44 -12.10 -1.85 -10.71
C MET A 44 -10.70 -2.14 -11.28
N ASP A 45 -10.18 -1.21 -12.08
CA ASP A 45 -8.93 -1.38 -12.81
C ASP A 45 -7.73 -0.71 -12.12
N ASP A 46 -7.96 0.00 -11.01
CA ASP A 46 -6.94 0.80 -10.34
C ASP A 46 -6.79 0.45 -8.85
N TYR A 47 -5.55 0.22 -8.42
CA TYR A 47 -5.25 -0.18 -7.04
C TYR A 47 -5.54 0.94 -6.04
N LEU A 48 -5.35 2.21 -6.44
CA LEU A 48 -5.64 3.35 -5.59
C LEU A 48 -7.15 3.54 -5.42
N GLU A 49 -7.94 3.32 -6.48
CA GLU A 49 -9.40 3.29 -6.43
C GLU A 49 -9.92 2.20 -5.48
N ILE A 50 -9.38 0.98 -5.58
CA ILE A 50 -9.76 -0.12 -4.68
C ILE A 50 -9.38 0.22 -3.23
N LEU A 51 -8.18 0.79 -3.01
CA LEU A 51 -7.74 1.21 -1.68
C LEU A 51 -8.68 2.27 -1.08
N GLU A 52 -9.05 3.28 -1.87
CA GLU A 52 -10.06 4.28 -1.50
C GLU A 52 -11.40 3.64 -1.18
N TRP A 53 -11.85 2.70 -2.01
CA TRP A 53 -13.10 2.00 -1.80
C TRP A 53 -13.12 1.22 -0.48
N THR A 54 -12.03 0.50 -0.12
CA THR A 54 -11.95 -0.19 1.18
C THR A 54 -12.02 0.76 2.37
N LEU A 55 -11.41 1.95 2.25
CA LEU A 55 -11.49 3.00 3.26
C LEU A 55 -12.93 3.53 3.41
N LEU A 56 -13.59 3.81 2.28
CA LEU A 56 -14.98 4.31 2.26
C LEU A 56 -15.99 3.27 2.75
N ALA A 57 -15.74 2.00 2.45
CA ALA A 57 -16.52 0.88 2.98
C ALA A 57 -16.31 0.67 4.49
N GLY A 58 -15.26 1.26 5.08
CA GLY A 58 -14.90 1.07 6.49
C GLY A 58 -14.41 -0.34 6.79
N HIS A 59 -13.86 -1.05 5.79
CA HIS A 59 -13.48 -2.44 5.91
C HIS A 59 -12.20 -2.75 5.11
N ILE A 60 -11.15 -3.23 5.78
CA ILE A 60 -9.82 -3.47 5.19
C ILE A 60 -9.87 -4.56 4.11
N SER A 61 -10.63 -5.65 4.33
CA SER A 61 -10.65 -6.80 3.42
C SER A 61 -12.04 -7.44 3.34
N PRO A 62 -13.02 -6.80 2.68
CA PRO A 62 -14.43 -7.25 2.66
C PRO A 62 -14.64 -8.59 1.94
N THR A 63 -13.65 -9.04 1.17
CA THR A 63 -13.68 -10.34 0.47
C THR A 63 -13.16 -11.50 1.33
N ALA A 64 -12.70 -11.22 2.55
CA ALA A 64 -12.36 -12.26 3.53
C ALA A 64 -13.60 -12.66 4.35
N PRO A 65 -13.84 -13.95 4.62
CA PRO A 65 -12.99 -15.11 4.31
C PRO A 65 -13.21 -15.74 2.92
N ASP A 66 -14.21 -15.29 2.15
CA ASP A 66 -14.76 -16.03 1.00
C ASP A 66 -13.75 -16.28 -0.14
N THR A 67 -13.00 -15.25 -0.55
CA THR A 67 -11.96 -15.38 -1.60
C THR A 67 -10.54 -15.18 -1.04
N LEU A 68 -10.41 -14.39 0.02
CA LEU A 68 -9.15 -14.27 0.77
C LEU A 68 -9.28 -14.93 2.15
N GLY A 69 -8.59 -16.05 2.34
CA GLY A 69 -8.64 -16.79 3.60
C GLY A 69 -8.18 -15.96 4.80
N CYS A 70 -8.94 -16.01 5.89
CA CYS A 70 -8.59 -15.39 7.17
C CYS A 70 -8.87 -16.34 8.34
N TYR A 71 -8.42 -15.97 9.53
CA TYR A 71 -8.73 -16.73 10.74
C TYR A 71 -10.22 -16.57 11.10
N PRO A 72 -10.93 -17.64 11.52
CA PRO A 72 -12.34 -17.55 11.88
C PRO A 72 -12.53 -16.82 13.22
N PHE A 73 -12.73 -15.50 13.17
CA PHE A 73 -12.99 -14.69 14.35
C PHE A 73 -14.47 -14.83 14.80
N TYR A 74 -14.70 -15.15 16.08
CA TYR A 74 -16.06 -15.40 16.61
C TYR A 74 -16.68 -14.21 17.37
N LYS A 75 -15.87 -13.26 17.82
CA LYS A 75 -16.32 -12.16 18.69
C LYS A 75 -16.50 -10.84 17.95
N SER A 76 -15.51 -10.50 17.14
CA SER A 76 -15.41 -9.22 16.43
C SER A 76 -14.56 -9.41 15.19
N ASP A 77 -14.91 -8.71 14.13
CA ASP A 77 -14.14 -8.68 12.91
C ASP A 77 -13.00 -7.65 13.03
N PRO A 78 -11.72 -8.05 12.93
CA PRO A 78 -10.59 -7.12 13.03
C PRO A 78 -10.38 -6.28 11.77
N PHE A 79 -11.09 -6.54 10.67
CA PHE A 79 -10.95 -5.78 9.43
C PHE A 79 -11.86 -4.55 9.39
N ILE A 80 -12.78 -4.39 10.34
CA ILE A 80 -13.60 -3.18 10.47
C ILE A 80 -12.72 -2.03 10.96
N LEU A 81 -12.75 -0.91 10.23
CA LEU A 81 -12.05 0.32 10.60
C LEU A 81 -12.78 1.00 11.75
N THR A 82 -12.19 0.96 12.95
CA THR A 82 -12.74 1.62 14.14
C THR A 82 -12.37 3.10 14.22
N GLU A 83 -11.24 3.48 13.61
CA GLU A 83 -10.72 4.83 13.59
C GLU A 83 -10.19 5.19 12.20
N CYS A 84 -10.32 6.46 11.81
CA CYS A 84 -9.81 6.95 10.54
C CYS A 84 -8.27 7.12 10.63
N PRO A 85 -7.48 6.40 9.80
CA PRO A 85 -6.03 6.57 9.77
C PRO A 85 -5.64 7.91 9.12
N HIS A 86 -4.45 8.43 9.43
CA HIS A 86 -3.91 9.60 8.74
C HIS A 86 -3.23 9.19 7.42
N VAL A 87 -2.62 8.00 7.39
CA VAL A 87 -2.05 7.39 6.19
C VAL A 87 -2.58 5.96 6.07
N TYR A 88 -3.15 5.63 4.92
CA TYR A 88 -3.62 4.30 4.58
C TYR A 88 -2.91 3.80 3.32
N PHE A 89 -2.23 2.65 3.41
CA PHE A 89 -1.39 2.17 2.30
C PHE A 89 -1.58 0.70 1.99
N CYS A 90 -1.32 0.33 0.75
CA CYS A 90 -1.14 -1.07 0.33
C CYS A 90 0.25 -1.28 -0.26
N GLY A 91 0.83 -2.45 0.02
CA GLY A 91 2.09 -2.89 -0.57
C GLY A 91 1.92 -3.61 -1.91
N ASN A 92 3.05 -3.83 -2.60
CA ASN A 92 3.14 -4.65 -3.81
C ASN A 92 2.18 -4.24 -4.94
N ALA A 93 1.92 -2.94 -5.09
CA ALA A 93 1.14 -2.43 -6.20
C ALA A 93 1.95 -2.45 -7.52
N PRO A 94 1.30 -2.51 -8.70
CA PRO A 94 2.02 -2.46 -9.98
C PRO A 94 2.80 -1.15 -10.19
N HIS A 95 2.23 -0.02 -9.73
CA HIS A 95 2.80 1.31 -9.90
C HIS A 95 2.58 2.16 -8.64
N PHE A 96 3.44 3.16 -8.45
CA PHE A 96 3.28 4.13 -7.37
C PHE A 96 2.15 5.10 -7.67
N GLN A 97 1.24 5.27 -6.72
CA GLN A 97 0.23 6.33 -6.73
C GLN A 97 -0.01 6.84 -5.31
N SER A 98 -0.46 8.08 -5.20
CA SER A 98 -0.88 8.66 -3.93
C SER A 98 -1.99 9.67 -4.12
N LYS A 99 -2.91 9.76 -3.16
CA LYS A 99 -4.03 10.71 -3.18
C LYS A 99 -4.37 11.14 -1.76
N LEU A 100 -4.52 12.44 -1.54
CA LEU A 100 -5.01 12.98 -0.28
C LEU A 100 -6.55 13.10 -0.36
N LEU A 101 -7.25 12.38 0.52
CA LEU A 101 -8.69 12.45 0.66
C LEU A 101 -9.10 13.37 1.80
N GLN A 102 -10.25 14.02 1.63
CA GLN A 102 -10.88 14.84 2.66
C GLN A 102 -12.27 14.30 2.99
N GLY A 103 -12.49 13.97 4.26
CA GLY A 103 -13.77 13.55 4.80
C GLY A 103 -14.71 14.73 5.07
N LYS A 104 -16.00 14.43 5.24
CA LYS A 104 -17.06 15.43 5.44
C LYS A 104 -16.88 16.27 6.71
N GLU A 105 -16.23 15.71 7.73
CA GLU A 105 -15.98 16.39 9.01
C GLU A 105 -14.55 16.93 9.10
N GLY A 106 -13.88 17.09 7.95
CA GLY A 106 -12.52 17.62 7.89
C GLY A 106 -11.42 16.59 8.15
N GLN A 107 -11.74 15.30 8.23
CA GLN A 107 -10.73 14.24 8.26
C GLN A 107 -9.84 14.33 7.02
N ARG A 108 -8.55 14.04 7.14
CA ARG A 108 -7.64 13.94 6.00
C ARG A 108 -6.93 12.60 6.03
N VAL A 109 -6.93 11.90 4.90
CA VAL A 109 -6.30 10.59 4.78
C VAL A 109 -5.43 10.57 3.53
N LEU A 110 -4.14 10.33 3.70
CA LEU A 110 -3.24 10.06 2.59
C LEU A 110 -3.34 8.59 2.20
N LEU A 111 -3.80 8.34 0.98
CA LEU A 111 -3.73 7.03 0.34
C LEU A 111 -2.41 6.86 -0.38
N VAL A 112 -1.77 5.70 -0.23
CA VAL A 112 -0.51 5.38 -0.93
C VAL A 112 -0.54 3.94 -1.43
N THR A 113 -0.29 3.74 -2.73
CA THR A 113 0.03 2.44 -3.29
C THR A 113 1.56 2.34 -3.40
N VAL A 114 2.15 1.51 -2.53
CA VAL A 114 3.60 1.28 -2.53
C VAL A 114 3.92 0.26 -3.64
N PRO A 115 4.72 0.63 -4.65
CA PRO A 115 4.96 -0.23 -5.78
C PRO A 115 5.82 -1.44 -5.39
N ASP A 116 5.74 -2.52 -6.17
CA ASP A 116 6.69 -3.62 -6.07
C ASP A 116 8.09 -3.14 -6.42
N PHE A 117 8.96 -3.09 -5.42
CA PHE A 117 10.35 -2.66 -5.58
C PHE A 117 11.12 -3.56 -6.53
N SER A 118 10.81 -4.86 -6.59
CA SER A 118 11.52 -5.82 -7.45
C SER A 118 11.34 -5.49 -8.93
N ALA A 119 10.16 -5.00 -9.32
CA ALA A 119 9.84 -4.64 -10.69
C ALA A 119 10.16 -3.16 -10.99
N THR A 120 9.90 -2.26 -10.03
CA THR A 120 9.90 -0.81 -10.27
C THR A 120 11.13 -0.09 -9.74
N GLN A 121 11.93 -0.72 -8.88
CA GLN A 121 13.04 -0.09 -8.15
C GLN A 121 12.63 1.23 -7.49
N THR A 122 11.36 1.35 -7.08
CA THR A 122 10.78 2.59 -6.57
C THR A 122 10.31 2.41 -5.13
N ALA A 123 10.64 3.37 -4.26
CA ALA A 123 10.17 3.47 -2.89
C ALA A 123 9.36 4.76 -2.69
N CYS A 124 8.62 4.86 -1.56
CA CYS A 124 7.80 6.02 -1.24
C CYS A 124 8.35 6.75 -0.02
N LEU A 125 8.48 8.08 -0.11
CA LEU A 125 8.85 8.94 1.01
C LEU A 125 7.65 9.80 1.41
N VAL A 126 7.20 9.65 2.66
CA VAL A 126 6.07 10.42 3.21
C VAL A 126 6.59 11.46 4.19
N ASN A 127 6.23 12.72 3.97
CA ASN A 127 6.49 13.80 4.92
C ASN A 127 5.38 13.84 5.98
N LEU A 128 5.74 13.68 7.25
CA LEU A 128 4.79 13.60 8.36
C LEU A 128 4.12 14.96 8.70
N CYS A 129 4.71 16.09 8.30
CA CYS A 129 4.17 17.41 8.62
C CYS A 129 3.00 17.79 7.70
N ASP A 130 3.11 17.50 6.40
CA ASP A 130 2.15 17.92 5.37
C ASP A 130 1.43 16.74 4.68
N LEU A 131 1.82 15.51 4.97
CA LEU A 131 1.32 14.28 4.34
C LEU A 131 1.52 14.23 2.82
N THR A 132 2.56 14.88 2.31
CA THR A 132 2.99 14.69 0.91
C THR A 132 3.74 13.37 0.77
N CYS A 133 3.55 12.70 -0.37
CA CYS A 133 4.22 11.45 -0.71
C CYS A 133 4.97 11.62 -2.03
N GLN A 134 6.25 11.24 -2.05
CA GLN A 134 7.11 11.35 -3.23
C GLN A 134 7.74 10.00 -3.56
N PRO A 135 7.80 9.59 -4.83
CA PRO A 135 8.52 8.39 -5.23
C PRO A 135 10.03 8.65 -5.26
N ILE A 136 10.81 7.64 -4.88
CA ILE A 136 12.26 7.58 -5.04
C ILE A 136 12.57 6.37 -5.90
N THR A 137 13.00 6.59 -7.14
CA THR A 137 13.38 5.52 -8.07
C THR A 137 14.90 5.41 -8.14
N PHE A 138 15.39 4.19 -8.00
CA PHE A 138 16.80 3.86 -8.13
C PHE A 138 17.03 3.26 -9.51
N SER A 139 18.09 3.69 -10.20
CA SER A 139 18.52 3.06 -11.45
C SER A 139 20.04 3.04 -11.51
N GLY A 140 20.59 2.00 -12.13
CA GLY A 140 22.01 1.88 -12.45
C GLY A 140 22.19 1.81 -13.95
N PHE A 141 23.38 2.17 -14.44
CA PHE A 141 23.71 2.00 -15.85
C PHE A 141 23.71 0.52 -16.21
N GLY A 142 22.83 0.14 -17.14
CA GLY A 142 22.84 -1.17 -17.78
C GLY A 142 23.74 -1.15 -19.02
N ALA A 143 24.01 -2.32 -19.59
CA ALA A 143 24.49 -2.36 -20.97
C ALA A 143 23.31 -1.93 -21.85
N ASP A 144 23.29 -0.67 -22.29
CA ASP A 144 22.33 -0.19 -23.27
C ASP A 144 22.49 -1.02 -24.54
N SER A 145 21.55 -1.92 -24.82
CA SER A 145 21.33 -2.35 -26.19
C SER A 145 20.66 -1.17 -26.88
N GLU A 146 21.43 -0.42 -27.66
CA GLU A 146 20.94 0.57 -28.62
C GLU A 146 20.10 -0.12 -29.70
N ASP A 147 18.95 -0.69 -29.35
CA ASP A 147 17.90 -1.04 -30.31
C ASP A 147 16.85 0.07 -30.25
N GLY A 148 17.26 1.26 -30.69
CA GLY A 148 16.32 2.25 -31.16
C GLY A 148 15.71 1.71 -32.45
N ASP A 149 14.44 1.33 -32.38
CA ASP A 149 13.61 1.07 -33.57
C ASP A 149 13.77 2.25 -34.53
N MET A 150 14.52 2.03 -35.61
CA MET A 150 14.48 2.89 -36.76
C MET A 150 13.11 2.68 -37.41
N GLU A 151 12.13 3.51 -37.04
CA GLU A 151 10.95 3.72 -37.89
C GLU A 151 11.43 4.29 -39.23
N VAL A 152 11.71 3.40 -40.17
CA VAL A 152 11.88 3.76 -41.58
C VAL A 152 10.49 4.01 -42.14
N GLY A 153 10.06 5.27 -42.08
CA GLY A 153 8.93 5.72 -42.87
C GLY A 153 9.26 5.65 -44.35
N HIS A 154 8.51 4.84 -45.10
CA HIS A 154 8.02 5.11 -46.45
C HIS A 154 6.88 4.16 -46.81
#